data_AF-A0A3C0QPF3-F1
#
_entry.id   AF-A0A3C0QPF3-F1
#
_cell.length_a   1.000
_cell.length_b   1.000
_cell.length_c   1.000
_cell.angle_alpha   90.00
_cell.angle_beta   90.00
_cell.angle_gamma   90.00
#
_symmetry.space_group_name_H-M   'P 1'
#
loop_
_entity.id
_entity.type
_entity.pdbx_description
1 polymer ?
#
loop_
_entity_poly.entity_id
_entity_poly.type
_entity_poly.pdbx_seq_one_letter_code
_entity_poly.pdbx_strand_id
1 'polypeptide(L)'
;MSQLDMSAETFQEKFEQFLMGCEDAEQGSIWNRDEHGEMQDYYAGLIVSTILRIVTAEGWISDEEIEYLNLVFGFSYESGDLEQVFEDCRDMVTSTHFETELRESALLLNRINAECYQEFRQLVALIGDIFSNSEDFISEMQKNEILRLQSLLP
;
A
#
# COMPACT_ATOMS: atom_id res chain seq x y z
N MET A 1 9.13 -17.89 -15.89
CA MET A 1 8.53 -16.83 -15.08
C MET A 1 8.85 -17.18 -13.64
N SER A 2 9.60 -16.31 -12.96
CA SER A 2 9.93 -16.50 -11.56
C SER A 2 8.68 -16.28 -10.70
N GLN A 3 8.70 -16.72 -9.44
CA GLN A 3 7.61 -16.44 -8.49
C GLN A 3 7.46 -14.93 -8.25
N LEU A 4 8.58 -14.22 -8.24
CA LEU A 4 8.64 -12.77 -8.14
C LEU A 4 7.94 -12.09 -9.33
N ASP A 5 8.20 -12.57 -10.56
CA ASP A 5 7.58 -12.02 -11.78
C ASP A 5 6.05 -12.18 -11.72
N MET A 6 5.57 -13.34 -11.28
CA MET A 6 4.13 -13.60 -11.14
C MET A 6 3.49 -12.71 -10.07
N SER A 7 4.18 -12.49 -8.94
CA SER A 7 3.74 -11.60 -7.87
C SER A 7 3.66 -10.14 -8.35
N ALA A 8 4.65 -9.68 -9.11
CA ALA A 8 4.69 -8.34 -9.67
C ALA A 8 3.55 -8.11 -10.67
N GLU A 9 3.37 -9.01 -11.64
CA GLU A 9 2.29 -8.94 -12.64
C GLU A 9 0.92 -8.97 -11.96
N THR A 10 0.71 -9.88 -11.00
CA THR A 10 -0.55 -9.99 -10.25
C THR A 10 -0.86 -8.72 -9.47
N PHE A 11 0.14 -8.12 -8.82
CA PHE A 11 -0.05 -6.86 -8.09
C PHE A 11 -0.39 -5.72 -9.03
N GLN A 12 0.38 -5.54 -10.11
CA GLN A 12 0.18 -4.45 -11.07
C GLN A 12 -1.22 -4.53 -11.71
N GLU A 13 -1.63 -5.71 -12.18
CA GLU A 13 -2.97 -5.89 -12.75
C GLU A 13 -4.09 -5.54 -11.77
N LYS A 14 -3.99 -6.01 -10.53
CA LYS A 14 -5.01 -5.74 -9.49
C LYS A 14 -5.00 -4.28 -9.04
N PHE A 15 -3.82 -3.66 -8.99
CA PHE A 15 -3.68 -2.27 -8.61
C PHE A 15 -4.27 -1.36 -9.67
N GLU A 16 -3.96 -1.57 -10.95
CA GLU A 16 -4.57 -0.84 -12.06
C GLU A 16 -6.09 -0.99 -12.10
N GLN A 17 -6.62 -2.22 -11.90
CA GLN A 17 -8.06 -2.46 -11.82
C GLN A 17 -8.72 -1.66 -10.69
N PHE A 18 -8.10 -1.65 -9.51
CA PHE A 18 -8.60 -0.90 -8.38
C PHE A 18 -8.59 0.62 -8.62
N LEU A 19 -7.56 1.16 -9.27
CA LEU A 19 -7.50 2.59 -9.60
C LEU A 19 -8.60 3.00 -10.59
N MET A 20 -8.84 2.18 -11.63
CA MET A 20 -9.98 2.39 -12.53
C MET A 20 -11.31 2.33 -11.78
N GLY A 21 -11.46 1.38 -10.84
CA GLY A 21 -12.62 1.29 -9.96
C GLY A 21 -12.82 2.54 -9.10
N CYS A 22 -11.72 3.14 -8.59
CA CYS A 22 -11.78 4.40 -7.85
C CYS A 22 -12.24 5.57 -8.73
N GLU A 23 -11.73 5.69 -9.96
CA GLU A 23 -12.17 6.72 -10.91
C GLU A 23 -13.68 6.58 -11.21
N ASP A 24 -14.15 5.36 -11.45
CA ASP A 24 -15.57 5.08 -11.69
C ASP A 24 -16.43 5.37 -10.45
N ALA A 25 -15.97 4.98 -9.26
CA ALA A 25 -16.67 5.21 -8.00
C ALA A 25 -16.75 6.69 -7.61
N GLU A 26 -15.79 7.50 -8.06
CA GLU A 26 -15.78 8.93 -7.84
C GLU A 26 -16.91 9.63 -8.62
N GLN A 27 -17.27 9.11 -9.80
CA GLN A 27 -18.32 9.68 -10.65
C GLN A 27 -19.70 9.57 -10.00
N GLY A 28 -20.12 10.63 -9.31
CA GLY A 28 -21.45 10.75 -8.70
C GLY A 28 -21.54 10.33 -7.23
N SER A 29 -20.41 10.17 -6.55
CA SER A 29 -20.35 9.86 -5.12
C SER A 29 -20.23 11.11 -4.24
N ILE A 30 -20.10 10.88 -2.92
CA ILE A 30 -19.89 11.91 -1.89
C ILE A 30 -18.42 12.31 -1.74
N TRP A 31 -17.55 11.92 -2.67
CA TRP A 31 -16.13 12.19 -2.60
C TRP A 31 -15.82 13.70 -2.63
N ASN A 32 -14.99 14.15 -1.69
CA ASN A 32 -14.59 15.56 -1.57
C ASN A 32 -13.24 15.81 -2.26
N ARG A 33 -13.28 16.13 -3.55
CA ARG A 33 -12.07 16.42 -4.34
C ARG A 33 -11.28 17.61 -3.82
N ASP A 34 -11.94 18.61 -3.24
CA ASP A 34 -11.26 19.82 -2.74
C ASP A 34 -10.39 19.52 -1.50
N GLU A 35 -10.76 18.51 -0.72
CA GLU A 35 -10.06 18.11 0.51
C GLU A 35 -9.04 16.99 0.25
N HIS A 36 -9.37 16.03 -0.60
CA HIS A 36 -8.59 14.81 -0.77
C HIS A 36 -7.90 14.67 -2.14
N GLY A 37 -8.19 15.54 -3.10
CA GLY A 37 -7.73 15.39 -4.48
C GLY A 37 -8.52 14.33 -5.26
N GLU A 38 -7.92 13.78 -6.31
CA GLU A 38 -8.53 12.68 -7.07
C GLU A 38 -8.55 11.40 -6.24
N MET A 39 -9.68 10.67 -6.27
CA MET A 39 -9.84 9.46 -5.47
C MET A 39 -8.76 8.40 -5.78
N GLN A 40 -8.46 8.18 -7.05
CA GLN A 40 -7.42 7.26 -7.48
C GLN A 40 -6.04 7.63 -6.90
N ASP A 41 -5.68 8.91 -6.92
CA ASP A 41 -4.38 9.39 -6.42
C ASP A 41 -4.30 9.26 -4.90
N TYR A 42 -5.38 9.60 -4.20
CA TYR A 42 -5.47 9.47 -2.76
C TYR A 42 -5.26 8.01 -2.32
N TYR A 43 -6.02 7.07 -2.91
CA TYR A 43 -5.89 5.66 -2.54
C TYR A 43 -4.60 5.01 -3.06
N ALA A 44 -4.05 5.47 -4.19
CA ALA A 44 -2.71 5.07 -4.63
C ALA A 44 -1.65 5.48 -3.59
N GLY A 45 -1.71 6.72 -3.11
CA GLY A 45 -0.84 7.22 -2.04
C GLY A 45 -0.97 6.42 -0.74
N LEU A 46 -2.19 6.01 -0.39
CA LEU A 46 -2.43 5.19 0.79
C LEU A 46 -1.86 3.77 0.64
N ILE A 47 -1.96 3.16 -0.54
CA ILE A 47 -1.34 1.85 -0.85
C ILE A 47 0.19 1.95 -0.79
N VAL A 48 0.78 2.97 -1.41
CA VAL A 48 2.24 3.21 -1.36
C VAL A 48 2.69 3.41 0.09
N SER A 49 1.96 4.21 0.87
CA SER A 49 2.25 4.44 2.29
C SER A 49 2.14 3.16 3.13
N THR A 50 1.21 2.27 2.77
CA THR A 50 1.07 0.93 3.40
C THR A 50 2.31 0.08 3.12
N ILE A 51 2.79 0.06 1.88
CA ILE A 51 4.02 -0.65 1.50
C ILE A 51 5.23 -0.09 2.27
N LEU A 52 5.37 1.25 2.31
CA LEU A 52 6.43 1.93 3.06
C LEU A 52 6.39 1.59 4.55
N ARG A 53 5.21 1.62 5.18
CA ARG A 53 5.03 1.26 6.59
C ARG A 53 5.51 -0.16 6.89
N ILE A 54 5.24 -1.12 5.99
CA ILE A 54 5.69 -2.50 6.15
C ILE A 54 7.22 -2.58 6.07
N VAL A 55 7.82 -2.09 4.97
CA VAL A 55 9.28 -2.26 4.78
C VAL A 55 10.09 -1.53 5.85
N THR A 56 9.59 -0.38 6.31
CA THR A 56 10.26 0.43 7.34
C THR A 56 9.85 0.08 8.77
N ALA A 57 9.15 -1.04 8.99
CA ALA A 57 8.73 -1.45 10.33
C ALA A 57 9.91 -1.60 11.31
N GLU A 58 11.11 -1.87 10.80
CA GLU A 58 12.35 -1.95 11.58
C GLU A 58 13.03 -0.60 11.84
N GLY A 59 12.55 0.47 11.21
CA GLY A 59 13.12 1.82 11.28
C GLY A 59 14.28 2.09 10.32
N TRP A 60 14.60 1.13 9.44
CA TRP A 60 15.59 1.26 8.36
C TRP A 60 15.13 0.41 7.17
N ILE A 61 15.71 0.64 5.99
CA ILE A 61 15.45 -0.14 4.77
C ILE A 61 16.79 -0.55 4.13
N SER A 62 16.92 -1.81 3.73
CA SER A 62 18.10 -2.35 3.06
C SER A 62 18.06 -2.13 1.55
N ASP A 63 19.22 -2.10 0.89
CA ASP A 63 19.30 -2.05 -0.58
C ASP A 63 18.57 -3.22 -1.26
N GLU A 64 18.58 -4.40 -0.63
CA GLU A 64 17.88 -5.60 -1.11
C GLU A 64 16.35 -5.42 -1.08
N GLU A 65 15.80 -4.80 -0.02
CA GLU A 65 14.38 -4.46 0.06
C GLU A 65 14.00 -3.38 -0.96
N ILE A 66 14.87 -2.40 -1.21
CA ILE A 66 14.65 -1.38 -2.26
C ILE A 66 14.58 -2.05 -3.64
N GLU A 67 15.51 -2.93 -3.96
CA GLU A 67 15.52 -3.68 -5.23
C GLU A 67 14.26 -4.54 -5.36
N TYR A 68 13.89 -5.26 -4.30
CA TYR A 68 12.67 -6.05 -4.26
C TYR A 68 11.41 -5.20 -4.48
N LEU A 69 11.31 -4.04 -3.83
CA LEU A 69 10.18 -3.12 -3.98
C LEU A 69 10.04 -2.58 -5.40
N ASN A 70 11.15 -2.14 -6.00
CA ASN A 70 11.17 -1.63 -7.37
C ASN A 70 10.74 -2.71 -8.36
N LEU A 71 11.18 -3.95 -8.18
CA LEU A 71 10.81 -5.06 -9.04
C LEU A 71 9.34 -5.48 -8.89
N VAL A 72 8.83 -5.53 -7.67
CA VAL A 72 7.50 -6.11 -7.40
C VAL A 72 6.37 -5.09 -7.51
N PHE A 73 6.58 -3.89 -6.99
CA PHE A 73 5.55 -2.86 -6.97
C PHE A 73 5.70 -1.84 -8.11
N GLY A 74 6.71 -2.01 -8.97
CA GLY A 74 6.94 -1.14 -10.13
C GLY A 74 7.42 0.27 -9.75
N PHE A 75 7.99 0.42 -8.55
CA PHE A 75 8.64 1.66 -8.15
C PHE A 75 9.95 1.88 -8.91
N SER A 76 10.41 3.13 -8.93
CA SER A 76 11.63 3.55 -9.65
C SER A 76 12.52 4.40 -8.76
N TYR A 77 12.75 3.95 -7.52
CA TYR A 77 13.63 4.64 -6.59
C TYR A 77 15.10 4.24 -6.79
N GLU A 78 16.01 5.21 -6.82
CA GLU A 78 17.44 4.92 -6.66
C GLU A 78 17.78 4.63 -5.19
N SER A 79 18.88 3.91 -4.94
CA SER A 79 19.41 3.72 -3.58
C SER A 79 19.73 5.09 -2.97
N GLY A 80 19.07 5.42 -1.85
CA GLY A 80 19.11 6.73 -1.19
C GLY A 80 17.86 7.60 -1.40
N ASP A 81 17.16 7.50 -2.53
CA ASP A 81 15.93 8.27 -2.77
C ASP A 81 14.78 7.76 -1.92
N LEU A 82 14.64 6.43 -1.82
CA LEU A 82 13.59 5.84 -0.99
C LEU A 82 13.83 6.08 0.50
N GLU A 83 15.10 6.13 0.92
CA GLU A 83 15.47 6.50 2.29
C GLU A 83 15.09 7.95 2.58
N GLN A 84 15.35 8.87 1.65
CA GLN A 84 14.94 10.27 1.80
C GLN A 84 13.41 10.42 1.82
N VAL A 85 12.69 9.73 0.92
CA VAL A 85 11.22 9.70 0.91
C VAL A 85 10.70 9.16 2.25
N PHE A 86 11.30 8.10 2.77
CA PHE A 86 10.94 7.58 4.09
C PHE A 86 11.20 8.62 5.18
N GLU A 87 12.37 9.23 5.25
CA GLU A 87 12.67 10.25 6.27
C GLU A 87 11.70 11.45 6.20
N ASP A 88 11.33 11.88 5.00
CA ASP A 88 10.38 12.98 4.79
C ASP A 88 8.96 12.63 5.28
N CYS A 89 8.57 11.36 5.21
CA CYS A 89 7.24 10.88 5.60
C CYS A 89 7.21 10.08 6.90
N ARG A 90 8.36 9.83 7.55
CA ARG A 90 8.53 8.87 8.66
C ARG A 90 7.53 9.10 9.76
N ASP A 91 7.42 10.35 10.21
CA ASP A 91 6.53 10.71 11.32
C ASP A 91 5.06 10.47 10.98
N MET A 92 4.68 10.60 9.70
CA MET A 92 3.33 10.30 9.23
C MET A 92 3.13 8.79 9.17
N VAL A 93 3.91 8.07 8.35
CA VAL A 93 3.72 6.64 8.08
C VAL A 93 3.91 5.79 9.32
N THR A 94 4.77 6.20 10.26
CA THR A 94 5.03 5.41 11.46
C THR A 94 4.07 5.63 12.62
N SER A 95 3.22 6.66 12.53
CA SER A 95 2.37 7.10 13.63
C SER A 95 1.05 6.35 13.73
N THR A 96 0.39 6.49 14.88
CA THR A 96 -1.02 6.10 15.06
C THR A 96 -1.98 6.93 14.19
N HIS A 97 -1.51 8.05 13.63
CA HIS A 97 -2.32 8.85 12.71
C HIS A 97 -2.54 8.09 11.40
N PHE A 98 -1.48 7.48 10.85
CA PHE A 98 -1.60 6.62 9.66
C PHE A 98 -2.59 5.46 9.88
N GLU A 99 -2.54 4.79 11.04
CA GLU A 99 -3.49 3.71 11.35
C GLU A 99 -4.95 4.20 11.40
N THR A 100 -5.14 5.42 11.89
CA THR A 100 -6.46 6.06 11.93
C THR A 100 -6.92 6.42 10.52
N GLU A 101 -6.04 7.03 9.73
CA GLU A 101 -6.30 7.40 8.34
C GLU A 101 -6.63 6.17 7.49
N LEU A 102 -5.80 5.13 7.54
CA LEU A 102 -6.03 3.87 6.82
C LEU A 102 -7.42 3.29 7.12
N ARG A 103 -7.81 3.27 8.40
CA ARG A 103 -9.11 2.76 8.82
C ARG A 103 -10.26 3.67 8.39
N GLU A 104 -10.13 4.97 8.54
CA GLU A 104 -11.17 5.94 8.17
C GLU A 104 -11.38 5.96 6.65
N SER A 105 -10.30 5.93 5.88
CA SER A 105 -10.32 5.88 4.42
C SER A 105 -10.88 4.56 3.89
N ALA A 106 -10.62 3.44 4.57
CA ALA A 106 -11.27 2.16 4.31
C ALA A 106 -12.79 2.22 4.54
N LEU A 107 -13.24 2.82 5.65
CA LEU A 107 -14.66 3.00 5.96
C LEU A 107 -15.34 3.97 4.98
N LEU A 108 -14.65 5.03 4.56
CA LEU A 108 -15.13 5.96 3.54
C LEU A 108 -15.30 5.26 2.19
N LEU A 109 -14.29 4.48 1.77
CA LEU A 109 -14.34 3.71 0.54
C LEU A 109 -15.55 2.77 0.53
N ASN A 110 -15.77 2.04 1.62
CA ASN A 110 -16.92 1.13 1.74
C ASN A 110 -18.28 1.85 1.65
N ARG A 111 -18.37 3.11 2.12
CA ARG A 111 -19.58 3.92 1.98
C ARG A 111 -19.79 4.42 0.56
N ILE A 112 -18.72 4.70 -0.16
CA ILE A 112 -18.75 5.16 -1.55
C ILE A 112 -19.05 4.00 -2.48
N ASN A 113 -18.23 2.96 -2.42
CA ASN A 113 -18.30 1.78 -3.26
C ASN A 113 -17.78 0.53 -2.50
N ALA A 114 -18.70 -0.38 -2.17
CA ALA A 114 -18.38 -1.61 -1.45
C ALA A 114 -17.51 -2.59 -2.26
N GLU A 115 -17.59 -2.56 -3.59
CA GLU A 115 -16.76 -3.39 -4.47
C GLU A 115 -15.32 -2.89 -4.48
N CYS A 116 -15.10 -1.60 -4.71
CA CYS A 116 -13.78 -0.98 -4.59
C CYS A 116 -13.17 -1.18 -3.20
N TYR A 117 -13.99 -1.19 -2.15
CA TYR A 117 -13.54 -1.51 -0.81
C TYR A 117 -13.01 -2.96 -0.68
N GLN A 118 -13.70 -3.94 -1.28
CA GLN A 118 -13.21 -5.31 -1.28
C GLN A 118 -11.89 -5.44 -2.07
N GLU A 119 -11.76 -4.74 -3.19
CA GLU A 119 -10.53 -4.69 -3.98
C GLU A 119 -9.37 -4.09 -3.18
N PHE A 120 -9.60 -2.97 -2.49
CA PHE A 120 -8.63 -2.35 -1.60
C PHE A 120 -8.14 -3.32 -0.51
N ARG A 121 -9.06 -4.02 0.15
CA ARG A 121 -8.71 -5.05 1.14
C ARG A 121 -7.90 -6.19 0.54
N GLN A 122 -8.25 -6.63 -0.66
CA GLN A 122 -7.51 -7.68 -1.36
C GLN A 122 -6.11 -7.23 -1.74
N LEU A 123 -5.93 -5.96 -2.13
CA LEU A 123 -4.61 -5.39 -2.40
C LEU A 123 -3.73 -5.35 -1.15
N VAL A 124 -4.25 -4.89 -0.01
CA VAL A 124 -3.50 -4.89 1.25
C VAL A 124 -3.16 -6.32 1.70
N ALA A 125 -4.07 -7.27 1.48
CA ALA A 125 -3.78 -8.69 1.71
C ALA A 125 -2.67 -9.21 0.78
N LEU A 126 -2.76 -8.90 -0.51
CA LEU A 126 -1.79 -9.30 -1.53
C LEU A 126 -0.40 -8.75 -1.24
N ILE A 127 -0.29 -7.48 -0.81
CA ILE A 127 0.98 -6.89 -0.37
C ILE A 127 1.58 -7.74 0.76
N GLY A 128 0.76 -8.13 1.74
CA GLY A 128 1.17 -9.02 2.83
C GLY A 128 1.61 -10.40 2.37
N ASP A 129 0.91 -11.00 1.41
CA ASP A 129 1.24 -12.32 0.84
C ASP A 129 2.54 -12.27 0.03
N ILE A 130 2.74 -11.22 -0.77
CA ILE A 130 3.97 -10.99 -1.54
C ILE A 130 5.16 -10.98 -0.60
N PHE A 131 5.05 -10.15 0.44
CA PHE A 131 6.08 -10.03 1.46
C PHE A 131 6.30 -11.38 2.17
N SER A 132 5.25 -12.02 2.69
CA SER A 132 5.36 -13.26 3.48
C SER A 132 5.97 -14.44 2.70
N ASN A 133 5.90 -14.44 1.37
CA ASN A 133 6.47 -15.48 0.51
C ASN A 133 7.92 -15.20 0.07
N SER A 134 8.52 -14.09 0.50
CA SER A 134 9.95 -13.82 0.28
C SER A 134 10.76 -14.45 1.43
N GLU A 135 11.16 -15.72 1.25
CA GLU A 135 11.72 -16.56 2.34
C GLU A 135 13.00 -15.99 3.01
N ASP A 136 13.68 -15.02 2.38
CA ASP A 136 14.97 -14.49 2.86
C ASP A 136 15.00 -12.97 3.11
N PHE A 137 13.91 -12.23 2.85
CA PHE A 137 13.94 -10.75 2.88
C PHE A 137 13.12 -10.12 4.00
N ILE A 138 12.32 -10.89 4.74
CA ILE A 138 11.34 -10.31 5.67
C ILE A 138 11.49 -10.77 7.09
N SER A 139 11.58 -9.78 7.96
CA SER A 139 11.69 -9.98 9.38
C SER A 139 10.36 -10.26 10.06
N GLU A 140 10.43 -10.82 11.27
CA GLU A 140 9.24 -11.02 12.11
C GLU A 140 8.55 -9.69 12.47
N MET A 141 9.27 -8.56 12.52
CA MET A 141 8.65 -7.26 12.77
C MET A 141 7.74 -6.84 11.61
N GLN A 142 8.21 -7.01 10.38
CA GLN A 142 7.45 -6.68 9.17
C GLN A 142 6.24 -7.61 9.01
N LYS A 143 6.37 -8.91 9.33
CA LYS A 143 5.24 -9.85 9.38
C LYS A 143 4.17 -9.42 10.40
N ASN A 144 4.59 -9.00 11.58
CA ASN A 144 3.66 -8.49 12.60
C ASN A 144 2.97 -7.20 12.14
N GLU A 145 3.70 -6.32 11.44
CA GLU A 145 3.13 -5.09 10.90
C GLU A 145 2.07 -5.39 9.82
N ILE A 146 2.33 -6.35 8.92
CA ILE A 146 1.34 -6.82 7.94
C ILE A 146 0.05 -7.27 8.62
N LEU A 147 0.16 -8.15 9.63
CA LEU A 147 -1.00 -8.65 10.38
C LEU A 147 -1.76 -7.52 11.07
N ARG A 148 -1.03 -6.54 11.63
CA ARG A 148 -1.61 -5.37 12.26
C ARG A 148 -2.40 -4.54 11.26
N LEU A 149 -1.81 -4.16 10.13
CA LEU A 149 -2.47 -3.34 9.11
C LEU A 149 -3.70 -4.03 8.52
N GLN A 150 -3.62 -5.34 8.25
CA GLN A 150 -4.77 -6.12 7.80
C GLN A 150 -5.91 -6.14 8.83
N SER A 151 -5.59 -6.17 10.13
CA SER A 151 -6.60 -6.13 11.20
C SER A 151 -7.33 -4.79 11.34
N LEU A 152 -6.77 -3.71 10.79
CA LEU A 152 -7.40 -2.38 10.79
C LEU A 152 -8.51 -2.25 9.75
N LEU A 153 -8.58 -3.18 8.79
CA LEU A 153 -9.54 -3.16 7.68
C LEU A 153 -10.77 -4.06 8.00
N PRO A 154 -11.95 -3.47 8.32
CA PRO A 154 -13.11 -4.19 8.83
C PRO A 154 -13.85 -5.12 7.85
#